data_AF-A0A958V2P2-F1
#
_entry.id   AF-A0A958V2P2-F1
#
_cell.length_a   1.000
_cell.length_b   1.000
_cell.length_c   1.000
_cell.angle_alpha   90.00
_cell.angle_beta   90.00
_cell.angle_gamma   90.00
#
_symmetry.space_group_name_H-M   'P 1'
#
loop_
_entity.id
_entity.type
_entity.pdbx_description
1 polymer ?
#
loop_
_entity_poly.entity_id
_entity_poly.type
_entity_poly.pdbx_seq_one_letter_code
_entity_poly.pdbx_strand_id
1 'polypeptide(L)'
;MKKIVSLLIIFLMVAACKTVPITGRKQLSLVSDSELYPMSFQQYDQFLKENKLSTNVKETNEVKEVGKRIQGAVDRYMRANGMTAKADAYKWEFN
;
A
#
# COMPACT_ATOMS: atom_id res chain seq x y z
N MET A 1 -33.05 -21.92 10.67
CA MET A 1 -31.57 -21.99 10.81
C MET A 1 -30.84 -21.88 9.47
N LYS A 2 -31.03 -22.78 8.51
CA LYS A 2 -30.34 -22.72 7.19
C LYS A 2 -30.52 -21.36 6.46
N LYS A 3 -31.74 -20.81 6.44
CA LYS A 3 -32.01 -19.47 5.84
C LYS A 3 -31.31 -18.32 6.55
N ILE A 4 -31.17 -18.39 7.88
CA ILE A 4 -30.48 -17.36 8.70
C ILE A 4 -28.98 -17.42 8.46
N VAL A 5 -28.41 -18.63 8.39
CA VAL A 5 -26.99 -18.85 8.06
C VAL A 5 -26.68 -18.35 6.65
N SER A 6 -27.52 -18.65 5.65
CA SER A 6 -27.35 -18.12 4.29
C SER A 6 -27.44 -16.58 4.24
N LEU A 7 -28.38 -15.97 4.96
CA LEU A 7 -28.49 -14.51 5.08
C LEU A 7 -27.25 -13.88 5.75
N LEU A 8 -26.72 -14.51 6.79
CA LEU A 8 -25.51 -14.06 7.49
C LEU A 8 -24.29 -14.11 6.56
N ILE A 9 -24.14 -15.17 5.78
CA ILE A 9 -23.05 -15.34 4.81
C ILE A 9 -23.12 -14.26 3.71
N ILE A 10 -24.32 -14.00 3.19
CA ILE A 10 -24.53 -12.95 2.18
C ILE A 10 -24.20 -11.58 2.78
N PHE A 11 -24.61 -11.31 4.02
CA PHE A 11 -24.31 -10.06 4.72
C PHE A 11 -22.80 -9.87 4.91
N LEU A 12 -22.08 -10.92 5.34
CA LEU A 12 -20.62 -10.90 5.49
C LEU A 12 -19.89 -10.65 4.16
N MET A 13 -20.38 -11.23 3.05
CA MET A 13 -19.81 -10.98 1.73
C MET A 13 -19.97 -9.53 1.27
N VAL A 14 -21.14 -8.92 1.54
CA VAL A 14 -21.37 -7.49 1.22
C VAL A 14 -20.52 -6.58 2.10
N ALA A 15 -20.33 -6.92 3.37
CA ALA A 15 -19.51 -6.16 4.31
C ALA A 15 -18.00 -6.18 3.99
N ALA A 16 -17.52 -7.17 3.24
CA ALA A 16 -16.12 -7.28 2.84
C ALA A 16 -15.70 -6.33 1.70
N CYS A 17 -16.66 -5.70 1.01
CA CYS A 17 -16.40 -4.72 -0.03
C CYS A 17 -16.04 -3.34 0.57
N LYS A 18 -14.77 -2.93 0.45
CA LYS A 18 -14.27 -1.62 0.91
C LYS A 18 -14.20 -0.62 -0.24
N THR A 19 -14.38 0.66 0.08
CA THR A 19 -14.16 1.77 -0.86
C THR A 19 -12.70 2.21 -0.82
N VAL A 20 -12.07 2.32 -2.00
CA VAL A 20 -10.74 2.92 -2.12
C VAL A 20 -10.84 4.44 -1.90
N PRO A 21 -10.11 5.02 -0.94
CA PRO A 21 -10.28 6.43 -0.55
C PRO A 21 -9.95 7.42 -1.68
N ILE A 22 -9.01 7.07 -2.57
CA ILE A 22 -8.58 7.95 -3.67
C ILE A 22 -9.49 7.83 -4.90
N THR A 23 -9.89 6.61 -5.26
CA THR A 23 -10.60 6.36 -6.54
C THR A 23 -12.11 6.17 -6.38
N GLY A 24 -12.62 6.02 -5.15
CA GLY A 24 -14.04 5.73 -4.88
C GLY A 24 -14.50 4.33 -5.30
N ARG A 25 -13.63 3.54 -5.97
CA ARG A 25 -13.96 2.20 -6.44
C ARG A 25 -14.21 1.26 -5.26
N LYS A 26 -15.23 0.41 -5.41
CA LYS A 26 -15.51 -0.70 -4.48
C LYS A 26 -14.61 -1.87 -4.86
N GLN A 27 -13.88 -2.40 -3.88
CA GLN A 27 -13.05 -3.60 -4.06
C GLN A 27 -13.17 -4.51 -2.84
N LEU A 28 -12.96 -5.81 -3.08
CA LEU A 28 -12.77 -6.78 -2.00
C LEU A 28 -11.36 -6.58 -1.43
N SER A 29 -11.27 -6.29 -0.13
CA SER A 29 -9.99 -6.13 0.59
C SER A 29 -9.89 -7.23 1.64
N LEU A 30 -9.12 -8.27 1.33
CA LEU A 30 -8.93 -9.45 2.19
C LEU A 30 -7.85 -9.24 3.26
N VAL A 31 -6.85 -8.40 2.95
CA VAL A 31 -5.71 -8.10 3.84
C VAL A 31 -5.81 -6.65 4.30
N SER A 32 -5.54 -6.41 5.57
CA SER A 32 -5.53 -5.08 6.16
C SER A 32 -4.23 -4.33 5.86
N ASP A 33 -4.27 -2.99 5.82
CA ASP A 33 -3.07 -2.16 5.65
C ASP A 33 -2.00 -2.46 6.73
N SER A 34 -2.42 -2.74 7.97
CA SER A 34 -1.53 -3.08 9.08
C SER A 34 -0.78 -4.40 8.91
N GLU A 35 -1.31 -5.32 8.10
CA GLU A 35 -0.63 -6.57 7.74
C GLU A 35 0.15 -6.44 6.44
N LEU A 36 -0.42 -5.70 5.48
CA LEU A 36 0.17 -5.48 4.17
C LEU A 36 1.49 -4.70 4.23
N TYR A 37 1.56 -3.63 5.01
CA TYR A 37 2.77 -2.80 5.08
C TYR A 37 3.98 -3.57 5.63
N PRO A 38 3.92 -4.22 6.81
CA PRO A 38 5.05 -5.01 7.31
C PRO A 38 5.49 -6.10 6.33
N MET A 39 4.54 -6.79 5.70
CA MET A 39 4.83 -7.79 4.69
C MET A 39 5.57 -7.19 3.49
N SER A 40 5.14 -6.02 2.99
CA SER A 40 5.84 -5.34 1.89
C SER A 40 7.28 -4.93 2.23
N PHE A 41 7.51 -4.47 3.47
CA PHE A 41 8.85 -4.08 3.92
C PHE A 41 9.76 -5.30 4.03
N GLN A 42 9.26 -6.39 4.61
CA GLN A 42 10.00 -7.65 4.72
C GLN A 42 10.36 -8.21 3.34
N GLN A 43 9.44 -8.16 2.36
CA GLN A 43 9.70 -8.62 1.00
C GLN A 43 10.75 -7.75 0.30
N TYR A 44 10.72 -6.44 0.51
CA TYR A 44 11.74 -5.54 -0.04
C TYR A 44 13.12 -5.80 0.58
N ASP A 45 13.20 -5.95 1.90
CA ASP A 45 14.44 -6.32 2.59
C ASP A 45 15.01 -7.64 2.08
N GLN A 46 14.15 -8.62 1.82
CA GLN A 46 14.57 -9.91 1.25
C GLN A 46 15.11 -9.73 -0.16
N PHE A 47 14.42 -8.95 -1.00
CA PHE A 47 14.87 -8.64 -2.35
C PHE A 47 16.27 -8.01 -2.36
N LEU A 48 16.54 -7.06 -1.46
CA LEU A 48 17.84 -6.42 -1.34
C LEU A 48 18.95 -7.37 -0.87
N LYS A 49 18.63 -8.40 -0.08
CA LYS A 49 19.60 -9.43 0.33
C LYS A 49 19.94 -10.40 -0.78
N GLU A 50 18.95 -10.72 -1.62
CA GLU A 50 19.11 -11.68 -2.72
C GLU A 50 19.75 -11.07 -3.98
N ASN A 51 19.75 -9.74 -4.10
CA ASN A 51 20.18 -9.04 -5.30
C ASN A 51 21.30 -8.04 -5.01
N LYS A 52 22.16 -7.79 -6.00
CA LYS A 52 23.22 -6.79 -5.90
C LYS A 52 22.68 -5.42 -6.29
N LEU A 53 22.99 -4.40 -5.50
CA LEU A 53 22.71 -3.01 -5.84
C LEU A 53 23.48 -2.60 -7.09
N SER A 54 22.85 -1.77 -7.92
CA SER A 54 23.51 -1.18 -9.10
C SER A 54 24.62 -0.23 -8.65
N THR A 55 25.76 -0.31 -9.29
CA THR A 55 26.89 0.63 -9.10
C THR A 55 26.83 1.81 -10.08
N ASN A 56 25.84 1.85 -10.97
CA ASN A 56 25.66 2.96 -11.90
C ASN A 56 25.09 4.19 -11.16
N VAL A 57 25.98 5.12 -10.83
CA VAL A 57 25.64 6.34 -10.09
C VAL A 57 24.62 7.20 -10.84
N LYS A 58 24.67 7.27 -12.17
CA LYS A 58 23.72 8.10 -12.93
C LYS A 58 22.30 7.55 -12.81
N GLU A 59 22.13 6.26 -13.04
CA GLU A 59 20.81 5.61 -13.02
C GLU A 59 20.22 5.56 -11.60
N THR A 60 21.05 5.23 -10.60
CA THR A 60 20.60 5.21 -9.19
C THR A 60 20.19 6.61 -8.71
N ASN A 61 20.91 7.66 -9.13
CA ASN A 61 20.50 9.04 -8.84
C ASN A 61 19.17 9.40 -9.53
N GLU A 62 18.98 8.99 -10.78
CA GLU A 62 17.74 9.23 -11.52
C GLU A 62 16.53 8.57 -10.83
N VAL A 63 16.67 7.31 -10.38
CA VAL A 63 15.66 6.60 -9.59
C VAL A 63 15.37 7.33 -8.28
N LYS A 64 16.40 7.75 -7.55
CA LYS A 64 16.24 8.50 -6.27
C LYS A 64 15.50 9.81 -6.47
N GLU A 65 15.83 10.58 -7.50
CA GLU A 65 15.20 11.88 -7.75
C GLU A 65 13.74 11.74 -8.19
N VAL A 66 13.44 10.80 -9.11
CA VAL A 66 12.05 10.50 -9.49
C VAL A 66 11.26 9.97 -8.29
N GLY A 67 11.85 9.07 -7.51
CA GLY A 67 11.28 8.51 -6.30
C GLY A 67 10.87 9.58 -5.28
N LYS A 68 11.79 10.49 -4.94
CA LYS A 68 11.52 11.62 -4.03
C LYS A 68 10.40 12.53 -4.54
N ARG A 69 10.36 12.81 -5.85
CA ARG A 69 9.29 13.61 -6.46
C ARG A 69 7.93 12.95 -6.31
N ILE A 70 7.85 11.64 -6.55
CA ILE A 70 6.63 10.84 -6.36
C ILE A 70 6.22 10.82 -4.89
N GLN A 71 7.15 10.48 -3.99
CA GLN A 71 6.93 10.49 -2.54
C GLN A 71 6.34 11.82 -2.08
N GLY A 72 6.96 12.94 -2.47
CA GLY A 72 6.48 14.27 -2.10
C GLY A 72 5.10 14.59 -2.67
N ALA A 73 4.78 14.15 -3.89
CA ALA A 73 3.45 14.34 -4.47
C ALA A 73 2.37 13.53 -3.73
N VAL A 74 2.67 12.27 -3.42
CA VAL A 74 1.77 11.36 -2.68
C VAL A 74 1.54 11.87 -1.26
N ASP A 75 2.60 12.20 -0.53
CA ASP A 75 2.51 12.70 0.86
C ASP A 75 1.66 13.98 0.93
N ARG A 76 1.94 14.97 0.07
CA ARG A 76 1.16 16.20 -0.02
C ARG A 76 -0.32 15.91 -0.28
N TYR A 77 -0.62 15.07 -1.27
CA TYR A 77 -2.00 14.73 -1.61
C TYR A 77 -2.71 14.04 -0.44
N MET A 78 -2.07 13.04 0.16
CA MET A 78 -2.66 12.26 1.24
C MET A 78 -2.96 13.12 2.47
N ARG A 79 -2.01 13.96 2.89
CA ARG A 79 -2.20 14.87 4.02
C ARG A 79 -3.30 15.90 3.75
N ALA A 80 -3.34 16.48 2.55
CA ALA A 80 -4.38 17.43 2.16
C ALA A 80 -5.79 16.81 2.15
N ASN A 81 -5.89 15.48 2.00
CA ASN A 81 -7.16 14.75 1.96
C ASN A 81 -7.43 13.94 3.25
N GLY A 82 -6.84 14.32 4.38
CA GLY A 82 -7.11 13.70 5.69
C GLY A 82 -6.59 12.27 5.86
N MET A 83 -5.71 11.81 4.97
CA MET A 83 -5.10 10.47 5.00
C MET A 83 -3.74 10.44 5.71
N THR A 84 -3.51 11.32 6.68
CA THR A 84 -2.23 11.48 7.39
C THR A 84 -1.68 10.18 7.95
N ALA A 85 -2.50 9.38 8.63
CA ALA A 85 -2.07 8.10 9.19
C ALA A 85 -1.58 7.10 8.12
N LYS A 86 -2.16 7.12 6.92
CA LYS A 86 -1.69 6.29 5.80
C LYS A 86 -0.41 6.86 5.19
N ALA A 87 -0.25 8.19 5.15
CA ALA A 87 0.97 8.83 4.67
C ALA A 87 2.16 8.50 5.57
N ASP A 88 1.96 8.55 6.89
CA ASP A 88 2.97 8.26 7.91
C ASP A 88 3.35 6.76 7.97
N ALA A 89 2.49 5.87 7.47
CA ALA A 89 2.76 4.44 7.47
C ALA A 89 3.76 4.00 6.39
N TYR A 90 4.00 4.80 5.35
CA TYR A 90 4.95 4.47 4.29
C TYR A 90 6.40 4.61 4.75
N LYS A 91 7.23 3.62 4.39
CA LYS A 91 8.69 3.65 4.52
C LYS A 91 9.33 3.68 3.14
N TRP A 92 9.53 4.88 2.62
CA TRP A 92 10.07 5.08 1.27
C TRP A 92 11.57 4.81 1.24
N GLU A 93 12.01 3.97 0.31
CA GLU A 93 13.41 3.65 0.09
C GLU A 93 13.72 3.63 -1.41
N PHE A 94 14.86 4.20 -1.78
CA PHE A 94 15.33 4.28 -3.17
C PHE A 94 16.83 3.98 -3.17
N ASN A 95 17.22 2.86 -3.77
CA ASN A 95 18.59 2.36 -3.74
C ASN A 95 19.31 2.56 -5.09
#